data_AF-R9JV87-F1
#
_entry.id   AF-R9JV87-F1
#
_cell.length_a   1.000
_cell.length_b   1.000
_cell.length_c   1.000
_cell.angle_alpha   90.00
_cell.angle_beta   90.00
_cell.angle_gamma   90.00
#
_symmetry.space_group_name_H-M   'P 1'
#
loop_
_entity.id
_entity.type
_entity.pdbx_description
1 polymer ?
#
loop_
_entity_poly.entity_id
_entity_poly.type
_entity_poly.pdbx_seq_one_letter_code
_entity_poly.pdbx_strand_id
1 'polypeptide(L)' 'MSPRTGRPKSDNPRGKQLGVRLDNKELEKLDAVAEHFRETRVASIRRGIEKLYSEIKK' A
#
# COMPACT_ATOMS: atom_id res chain seq x y z
N MET A 1 -22.64 -26.20 -21.52
CA MET A 1 -22.33 -25.33 -20.37
C MET A 1 -20.93 -24.77 -20.59
N SER A 2 -20.82 -23.48 -20.93
CA SER A 2 -19.51 -22.83 -21.06
C SER A 2 -18.80 -22.87 -19.71
N PRO A 3 -17.49 -23.20 -19.64
CA PRO A 3 -16.76 -23.19 -18.38
C PRO A 3 -16.86 -21.79 -17.77
N ARG A 4 -17.23 -21.71 -16.49
CA ARG A 4 -17.12 -20.46 -15.73
C ARG A 4 -15.63 -20.14 -15.61
N THR A 5 -15.07 -19.41 -16.57
CA THR A 5 -13.72 -18.87 -16.47
C THR A 5 -13.67 -17.99 -15.22
N GLY A 6 -13.00 -18.48 -14.19
CA GLY A 6 -12.78 -17.73 -12.96
C GLY A 6 -11.94 -16.47 -13.21
N ARG A 7 -11.58 -15.76 -12.14
CA ARG A 7 -10.68 -14.61 -12.24
C ARG A 7 -9.38 -15.05 -12.93
N PRO A 8 -8.94 -14.38 -14.02
CA PRO A 8 -7.68 -14.72 -14.67
C PRO A 8 -6.55 -14.68 -13.65
N LYS A 9 -5.66 -15.67 -13.71
CA LYS A 9 -4.47 -15.72 -12.85
C LYS A 9 -3.66 -14.46 -13.13
N SER A 10 -3.51 -13.63 -12.10
CA SER A 10 -2.59 -12.50 -12.13
C SER A 10 -1.25 -12.99 -11.58
N ASP A 11 -0.16 -12.70 -12.29
CA ASP A 11 1.18 -13.13 -11.88
C ASP A 11 1.67 -12.41 -10.61
N ASN A 12 1.14 -11.21 -10.31
CA ASN A 12 1.49 -10.46 -9.10
C ASN A 12 0.26 -9.83 -8.44
N PRO A 13 -0.59 -10.63 -7.79
CA PRO A 13 -1.74 -10.11 -7.06
C PRO A 13 -1.27 -9.38 -5.80
N ARG A 14 -1.97 -8.31 -5.43
CA ARG A 14 -1.80 -7.62 -4.13
C ARG A 14 -2.41 -8.46 -2.99
N GLY A 15 -1.92 -9.69 -2.81
CA GLY A 15 -2.48 -10.67 -1.89
C GLY A 15 -1.86 -10.69 -0.50
N LYS A 16 -0.75 -9.96 -0.28
CA LYS A 16 -0.07 -9.89 1.02
C LYS A 16 -0.70 -8.80 1.88
N GLN A 17 -1.14 -9.18 3.07
CA GLN A 17 -1.62 -8.25 4.10
C GLN A 17 -0.53 -8.03 5.14
N LEU A 18 -0.35 -6.77 5.56
CA LEU A 18 0.54 -6.40 6.65
C LEU A 18 -0.29 -5.67 7.70
N GLY A 19 -0.27 -6.18 8.94
CA GLY A 19 -0.80 -5.49 10.11
C GLY A 19 0.31 -4.76 10.84
N VAL A 20 0.14 -3.46 11.09
CA VAL A 20 1.12 -2.63 11.81
C VAL A 20 0.41 -1.95 12.97
N ARG A 21 1.04 -1.93 14.15
CA ARG A 21 0.59 -1.13 15.28
C ARG A 21 1.26 0.23 15.18
N LEU A 22 0.45 1.28 15.24
CA LEU A 22 0.90 2.67 15.22
C LEU A 22 0.46 3.31 16.54
N ASP A 23 1.31 4.20 17.06
CA ASP A 23 0.86 5.12 18.10
C ASP A 23 -0.04 6.24 17.51
N ASN A 24 -0.64 7.06 18.37
CA ASN A 24 -1.54 8.12 17.93
C ASN A 24 -0.81 9.16 17.06
N LYS A 25 0.43 9.50 17.38
CA LYS A 25 1.20 10.53 16.66
C LYS A 25 1.62 10.05 15.28
N GLU A 26 1.96 8.77 15.15
CA GLU A 26 2.27 8.11 13.89
C GLU A 26 1.03 8.04 12.99
N LEU A 27 -0.14 7.74 13.57
CA LEU A 27 -1.39 7.72 12.84
C LEU A 27 -1.77 9.12 12.33
N GLU A 28 -1.65 10.16 13.16
CA GLU A 28 -1.89 11.56 12.78
C GLU A 28 -0.96 12.01 11.64
N LYS A 29 0.33 11.64 11.68
CA LYS A 29 1.27 11.93 10.60
C LYS A 29 0.85 11.22 9.31
N LEU A 30 0.44 9.95 9.41
CA LEU A 30 -0.01 9.18 8.25
C LEU A 30 -1.26 9.79 7.62
N ASP A 31 -2.19 10.27 8.44
CA ASP A 31 -3.38 11.00 8.00
C ASP A 31 -3.03 12.31 7.30
N ALA A 32 -2.18 13.14 7.90
CA ALA A 32 -1.76 14.40 7.30
C ALA A 32 -1.08 14.18 5.93
N VAL A 33 -0.26 13.12 5.79
CA VAL A 33 0.35 12.75 4.50
C VAL A 33 -0.72 12.32 3.50
N ALA A 34 -1.64 11.45 3.91
CA ALA A 34 -2.71 10.97 3.03
C ALA A 34 -3.60 12.12 2.53
N GLU A 35 -3.96 13.06 3.41
CA GLU A 35 -4.74 14.25 3.07
C GLU A 35 -3.99 15.19 2.13
N HIS A 36 -2.72 15.47 2.42
CA HIS A 36 -1.89 16.37 1.61
C HIS A 36 -1.79 15.91 0.15
N PHE A 37 -1.61 14.60 -0.06
CA PHE A 37 -1.51 14.00 -1.39
C PHE A 37 -2.87 13.53 -1.95
N ARG A 38 -3.97 13.75 -1.22
CA ARG A 38 -5.34 13.32 -1.57
C ARG A 38 -5.41 11.83 -1.96
N GLU A 39 -4.74 10.99 -1.18
CA GLU A 39 -4.63 9.56 -1.41
C GLU A 39 -5.05 8.77 -0.15
N THR A 40 -5.21 7.46 -0.26
CA THR A 40 -5.48 6.62 0.93
C THR A 40 -4.21 6.42 1.76
N ARG A 41 -4.34 6.21 3.07
CA ARG A 41 -3.23 5.81 3.95
C ARG A 41 -2.36 4.69 3.35
N VAL A 42 -3.00 3.69 2.73
CA VAL A 42 -2.31 2.56 2.09
C VAL A 42 -1.49 2.99 0.87
N ALA A 43 -1.99 3.95 0.08
CA ALA A 43 -1.25 4.52 -1.04
C ALA A 43 -0.02 5.29 -0.56
N SER A 44 -0.17 6.10 0.49
CA SER A 44 0.95 6.82 1.12
C SER A 44 2.03 5.88 1.65
N ILE A 45 1.66 4.78 2.32
CA ILE A 45 2.62 3.77 2.80
C ILE A 45 3.37 3.15 1.61
N ARG A 46 2.68 2.79 0.52
CA ARG A 46 3.31 2.20 -0.67
C ARG A 46 4.33 3.14 -1.29
N ARG A 47 3.97 4.42 -1.44
CA ARG A 47 4.90 5.44 -1.94
C ARG A 47 6.08 5.65 -0.99
N GLY A 48 5.85 5.60 0.32
CA GLY A 48 6.91 5.62 1.33
C GLY A 48 7.90 4.46 1.17
N ILE A 49 7.41 3.24 0.92
CA ILE A 49 8.26 2.07 0.66
C ILE A 49 9.15 2.30 -0.56
N GLU A 50 8.60 2.76 -1.68
CA GLU A 50 9.37 3.03 -2.91
C GLU A 50 10.43 4.12 -2.69
N LYS A 51 10.06 5.19 -1.99
CA LYS A 51 10.98 6.29 -1.67
C LYS A 51 12.14 5.80 -0.79
N LEU A 52 11.86 5.12 0.32
CA LEU A 52 12.89 4.59 1.21
C LEU A 52 13.77 3.54 0.49
N TYR A 53 13.17 2.70 -0.35
CA TYR A 53 13.92 1.73 -1.15
C TYR A 53 14.87 2.43 -2.14
N SER A 54 14.43 3.52 -2.77
CA SER A 54 15.28 4.31 -3.67
C SER A 54 16.47 4.97 -2.96
N GLU A 55 16.31 5.31 -1.68
CA GLU A 55 17.37 5.91 -0.85
C GLU A 55 18.45 4.89 -0.48
N ILE A 56 18.07 3.62 -0.28
CA ILE A 56 19.01 2.53 0.05
C ILE A 56 19.73 1.98 -1.19
N LYS A 57 19.13 2.11 -2.39
CA LYS A 57 19.70 1.64 -3.65
C LYS A 57 20.65 2.65 -4.31
N LYS A 58 20.96 3.76 -3.64
CA LYS A 58 21.99 4.74 -4.03
C LYS A 58 23.35 4.28 -3.53
#